data_AF-A0A5C8U3I1-F1
#
_entry.id   AF-A0A5C8U3I1-F1
#
_cell.length_a   1.000
_cell.length_b   1.000
_cell.length_c   1.000
_cell.angle_alpha   90.00
_cell.angle_beta   90.00
_cell.angle_gamma   90.00
#
_symmetry.space_group_name_H-M   'P 1'
#
loop_
_entity.id
_entity.type
_entity.pdbx_description
1 polymer ?
#
loop_
_entity_poly.entity_id
_entity_poly.type
_entity_poly.pdbx_seq_one_letter_code
_entity_poly.pdbx_strand_id
1 'polypeptide(L)'
;MQEDSGANFANATLSLKVIDGLFRSANQSEQRLGIKLLAATLKTDFFSSSYEFEFSARSRGYGLYPHTEQELQDWFTRCLQFTEPFITLDSSVGNDVRTVIVRAFRGLMVWGGQIDTLTRLAHSVVEARGFWPEGWAALRETRMLNGKTLVPNSLADLGALEDFLRPRNTTEMVRSVVLKEGGIYDDIDDLDDIESGLTRAIDRESAIIARLAEEVAADATAWQSLLPELVASRSPKAGRFGEHLAQATQTPRALWTTLVTRTAATSEPGISILCGFLSGVQKNDASLAREILDEALEDPVLGPWLPTLQIGTLLDTEALARLHRSLDSGMAPVERYFGLAYGSVVDAIAEPELKRLLCRIAEIEGGHAVARRVLVMRYFGDRSAERVIGDDLIETGRMLLTGIRFSRATENLSREDYDLALLARIALVGEGGRSIVQALGRSLASAISRYEIHRYDYDDLVQALFEVHPTEMLDTLFAGDEISRRRSAEFLGELPRAGKAPLSETPDDVVLAWCGREPSVR
;
A
#
# COMPACT_ATOMS: atom_id res chain seq x y z
N MET A 1 -37.87 14.90 -3.13
CA MET A 1 -38.01 14.52 -4.55
C MET A 1 -36.96 13.46 -4.78
N GLN A 2 -37.43 12.26 -5.14
CA GLN A 2 -36.70 10.99 -5.13
C GLN A 2 -35.35 11.07 -5.85
N GLU A 3 -34.28 10.66 -5.17
CA GLU A 3 -33.01 10.32 -5.82
C GLU A 3 -32.96 8.80 -6.03
N ASP A 4 -32.95 8.42 -7.31
CA ASP A 4 -32.78 7.07 -7.83
C ASP A 4 -31.37 6.52 -7.55
N SER A 5 -31.21 5.78 -6.47
CA SER A 5 -30.06 4.89 -6.26
C SER A 5 -30.57 3.49 -5.89
N GLY A 6 -30.91 2.70 -6.91
CA GLY A 6 -31.49 1.37 -6.76
C GLY A 6 -30.50 0.34 -6.22
N ALA A 7 -30.83 -0.24 -5.07
CA ALA A 7 -30.23 -1.46 -4.56
C ALA A 7 -30.96 -2.69 -5.13
N ASN A 8 -30.26 -3.55 -5.88
CA ASN A 8 -30.85 -4.66 -6.63
C ASN A 8 -30.50 -6.03 -6.02
N PHE A 9 -31.52 -6.83 -5.67
CA PHE A 9 -31.36 -8.21 -5.19
C PHE A 9 -32.19 -9.21 -6.02
N ALA A 10 -31.65 -10.35 -6.46
CA ALA A 10 -32.47 -11.45 -7.01
C ALA A 10 -33.26 -12.16 -5.88
N ASN A 11 -34.35 -12.90 -6.15
CA ASN A 11 -35.12 -13.61 -5.11
C ASN A 11 -34.19 -14.34 -4.11
N ALA A 12 -34.26 -13.97 -2.82
CA ALA A 12 -33.33 -14.41 -1.78
C ALA A 12 -33.12 -15.92 -1.81
N THR A 13 -34.21 -16.67 -1.93
CA THR A 13 -34.18 -18.14 -1.92
C THR A 13 -33.39 -18.71 -3.10
N LEU A 14 -33.53 -18.12 -4.30
CA LEU A 14 -32.81 -18.58 -5.48
C LEU A 14 -31.33 -18.19 -5.41
N SER A 15 -31.04 -16.95 -5.00
CA SER A 15 -29.68 -16.44 -4.82
C SER A 15 -28.90 -17.27 -3.82
N LEU A 16 -29.48 -17.53 -2.65
CA LEU A 16 -28.85 -18.31 -1.59
C LEU A 16 -28.68 -19.78 -1.98
N LYS A 17 -29.59 -20.36 -2.78
CA LYS A 17 -29.41 -21.72 -3.32
C LYS A 17 -28.22 -21.83 -4.28
N VAL A 18 -27.99 -20.80 -5.10
CA VAL A 18 -26.79 -20.76 -5.96
C VAL A 18 -25.53 -20.64 -5.11
N ILE A 19 -25.54 -19.76 -4.10
CA ILE A 19 -24.41 -19.58 -3.19
C ILE A 19 -24.10 -20.89 -2.43
N ASP A 20 -25.10 -21.61 -1.93
CA ASP A 20 -24.92 -22.91 -1.26
C ASP A 20 -24.19 -23.92 -2.14
N GLY A 21 -24.61 -24.05 -3.41
CA GLY A 21 -23.98 -24.92 -4.38
C GLY A 21 -22.51 -24.56 -4.64
N LEU A 22 -22.19 -23.26 -4.70
CA LEU A 22 -20.83 -22.76 -4.88
C LEU A 22 -19.94 -22.97 -3.65
N PHE A 23 -20.48 -22.77 -2.44
CA PHE A 23 -19.76 -23.03 -1.18
C PHE A 23 -19.40 -24.50 -1.01
N ARG A 24 -20.27 -25.41 -1.45
CA ARG A 24 -20.07 -26.86 -1.35
C ARG A 24 -19.24 -27.45 -2.49
N SER A 25 -18.85 -26.64 -3.47
CA SER A 25 -18.01 -27.10 -4.57
C SER A 25 -16.61 -27.48 -4.09
N ALA A 26 -16.01 -28.48 -4.73
CA ALA A 26 -14.59 -28.81 -4.53
C ALA A 26 -13.65 -27.79 -5.22
N ASN A 27 -14.19 -26.90 -6.07
CA ASN A 27 -13.44 -25.91 -6.81
C ASN A 27 -13.31 -24.60 -6.01
N GLN A 28 -12.10 -24.23 -5.62
CA GLN A 28 -11.83 -22.98 -4.88
C GLN A 28 -12.27 -21.72 -5.64
N SER A 29 -12.25 -21.74 -6.97
CA SER A 29 -12.69 -20.58 -7.77
C SER A 29 -14.21 -20.40 -7.71
N GLU A 30 -14.97 -21.49 -7.64
CA GLU A 30 -16.42 -21.47 -7.44
C GLU A 30 -16.76 -21.00 -6.03
N GLN A 31 -16.04 -21.48 -5.01
CA GLN A 31 -16.18 -20.99 -3.63
C GLN A 31 -15.95 -19.47 -3.55
N ARG A 32 -14.87 -18.97 -4.15
CA ARG A 32 -14.58 -17.51 -4.23
C ARG A 32 -15.69 -16.73 -4.94
N LEU A 33 -16.28 -17.29 -5.99
CA LEU A 33 -17.44 -16.69 -6.65
C LEU A 33 -18.65 -16.64 -5.70
N GLY A 34 -18.91 -17.72 -4.96
CA GLY A 34 -19.93 -17.76 -3.92
C GLY A 34 -19.75 -16.66 -2.87
N ILE A 35 -18.50 -16.42 -2.43
CA ILE A 35 -18.18 -15.38 -1.44
C ILE A 35 -18.46 -13.98 -1.99
N LYS A 36 -18.10 -13.72 -3.26
CA LYS A 36 -18.43 -12.45 -3.94
C LYS A 36 -19.94 -12.24 -4.04
N LEU A 37 -20.69 -13.30 -4.35
CA LEU A 37 -22.15 -13.24 -4.40
C LEU A 37 -22.76 -12.99 -3.01
N LEU A 38 -22.26 -13.66 -1.96
CA LEU A 38 -22.68 -13.40 -0.59
C LEU A 38 -22.43 -11.93 -0.20
N ALA A 39 -21.24 -11.40 -0.49
CA ALA A 39 -20.91 -10.00 -0.23
C ALA A 39 -21.86 -9.04 -0.97
N ALA A 40 -22.23 -9.35 -2.21
CA ALA A 40 -23.22 -8.58 -2.95
C ALA A 40 -24.62 -8.64 -2.30
N THR A 41 -25.03 -9.80 -1.79
CA THR A 41 -26.34 -9.95 -1.10
C THR A 41 -26.43 -9.25 0.25
N LEU A 42 -25.28 -9.01 0.90
CA LEU A 42 -25.18 -8.31 2.19
C LEU A 42 -24.79 -6.84 2.05
N LYS A 43 -24.72 -6.31 0.82
CA LYS A 43 -24.39 -4.91 0.57
C LYS A 43 -25.50 -4.00 1.11
N THR A 44 -25.12 -2.94 1.81
CA THR A 44 -26.06 -2.03 2.48
C THR A 44 -25.94 -0.58 2.03
N ASP A 45 -24.90 -0.22 1.27
CA ASP A 45 -24.65 1.16 0.82
C ASP A 45 -23.83 1.16 -0.49
N PHE A 46 -23.66 2.34 -1.11
CA PHE A 46 -22.89 2.59 -2.33
C PHE A 46 -23.34 1.75 -3.53
N PHE A 47 -24.66 1.68 -3.75
CA PHE A 47 -25.22 1.05 -4.94
C PHE A 47 -24.97 1.94 -6.16
N SER A 48 -24.17 1.45 -7.11
CA SER A 48 -23.93 2.10 -8.39
C SER A 48 -24.07 1.09 -9.52
N SER A 49 -24.70 1.52 -10.62
CA SER A 49 -24.71 0.80 -11.89
C SER A 49 -24.43 1.79 -13.01
N SER A 50 -23.43 1.49 -13.84
CA SER A 50 -23.13 2.25 -15.05
C SER A 50 -23.74 1.61 -16.31
N TYR A 51 -24.57 0.57 -16.14
CA TYR A 51 -25.14 -0.23 -17.23
C TYR A 51 -26.67 -0.17 -17.21
N GLU A 52 -27.26 -0.07 -18.40
CA GLU A 52 -28.68 -0.37 -18.64
C GLU A 52 -28.88 -1.90 -18.57
N PHE A 53 -29.86 -2.37 -17.79
CA PHE A 53 -30.11 -3.81 -17.56
C PHE A 53 -30.87 -4.47 -18.73
N GLU A 54 -30.71 -3.97 -19.95
CA GLU A 54 -31.32 -4.52 -21.16
C GLU A 54 -30.35 -5.49 -21.85
N PHE A 55 -30.46 -6.78 -21.52
CA PHE A 55 -29.75 -7.83 -22.26
C PHE A 55 -30.76 -8.66 -23.08
N SER A 56 -30.87 -8.35 -24.37
CA SER A 56 -31.75 -8.98 -25.37
C SER A 56 -33.27 -8.77 -25.16
N ALA A 57 -34.09 -9.34 -26.04
CA ALA A 57 -35.56 -9.21 -26.10
C ALA A 57 -36.34 -9.82 -24.91
N ARG A 58 -35.68 -10.14 -23.80
CA ARG A 58 -36.34 -10.53 -22.54
C ARG A 58 -36.06 -9.46 -21.50
N SER A 59 -37.08 -8.69 -21.15
CA SER A 59 -37.05 -7.81 -19.97
C SER A 59 -36.76 -8.68 -18.74
N ARG A 60 -35.52 -8.65 -18.26
CA ARG A 60 -35.23 -9.04 -16.89
C ARG A 60 -35.54 -7.80 -16.07
N GLY A 61 -36.59 -7.88 -15.24
CA GLY A 61 -36.87 -6.81 -14.28
C GLY A 61 -35.65 -6.58 -13.38
N TYR A 62 -35.58 -5.41 -12.75
CA TYR A 62 -34.46 -4.94 -11.91
C TYR A 62 -34.22 -5.77 -10.63
N GLY A 63 -34.99 -6.84 -10.40
CA GLY A 63 -34.92 -7.68 -9.20
C GLY A 63 -35.98 -7.32 -8.17
N LEU A 64 -35.75 -7.72 -6.91
CA LEU A 64 -36.54 -7.37 -5.74
C LEU A 64 -36.27 -5.91 -5.38
N TYR A 65 -37.35 -5.12 -5.30
CA TYR A 65 -37.34 -3.75 -4.81
C TYR A 65 -38.12 -3.76 -3.48
N PRO A 66 -37.45 -3.75 -2.31
CA PRO A 66 -38.15 -3.78 -1.04
C PRO A 66 -39.01 -2.51 -0.92
N HIS A 67 -40.31 -2.68 -0.72
CA HIS A 67 -41.26 -1.58 -0.61
C HIS A 67 -41.43 -1.10 0.84
N THR A 68 -40.97 -1.90 1.79
CA THR A 68 -41.05 -1.62 3.23
C THR A 68 -39.73 -1.92 3.93
N GLU A 69 -39.51 -1.26 5.06
CA GLU A 69 -38.38 -1.56 5.95
C GLU A 69 -38.39 -3.02 6.42
N GLN A 70 -39.59 -3.58 6.67
CA GLN A 70 -39.74 -4.98 7.07
C GLN A 70 -39.26 -5.96 5.98
N GLU A 71 -39.57 -5.70 4.70
CA GLU A 71 -39.10 -6.55 3.60
C GLU A 71 -37.56 -6.54 3.48
N LEU A 72 -36.94 -5.39 3.75
CA LEU A 72 -35.48 -5.25 3.79
C LEU A 72 -34.87 -5.98 5.00
N GLN A 73 -35.46 -5.85 6.18
CA GLN A 73 -35.02 -6.59 7.37
C GLN A 73 -35.16 -8.10 7.19
N ASP A 74 -36.28 -8.56 6.62
CA ASP A 74 -36.53 -9.97 6.30
C ASP A 74 -35.50 -10.50 5.29
N TRP A 75 -35.12 -9.69 4.30
CA TRP A 75 -34.07 -10.01 3.33
C TRP A 75 -32.73 -10.28 4.03
N PHE A 76 -32.25 -9.34 4.83
CA PHE A 76 -30.97 -9.49 5.51
C PHE A 76 -30.99 -10.61 6.55
N THR A 77 -32.10 -10.77 7.26
CA THR A 77 -32.31 -11.87 8.20
C THR A 77 -32.12 -13.21 7.52
N ARG A 78 -32.74 -13.43 6.35
CA ARG A 78 -32.59 -14.68 5.58
C ARG A 78 -31.16 -14.89 5.09
N CYS A 79 -30.50 -13.83 4.61
CA CYS A 79 -29.12 -13.93 4.15
C CYS A 79 -28.16 -14.26 5.29
N LEU A 80 -28.33 -13.64 6.46
CA LEU A 80 -27.51 -13.91 7.64
C LEU A 80 -27.78 -15.30 8.23
N GLN A 81 -29.03 -15.74 8.32
CA GLN A 81 -29.38 -17.10 8.73
C GLN A 81 -28.76 -18.16 7.82
N PHE A 82 -28.70 -17.88 6.51
CA PHE A 82 -27.99 -18.76 5.57
C PHE A 82 -26.50 -18.93 5.89
N THR A 83 -25.86 -17.93 6.49
CA THR A 83 -24.43 -18.00 6.85
C THR A 83 -24.14 -18.78 8.14
N GLU A 84 -25.12 -19.00 9.01
CA GLU A 84 -24.98 -19.71 10.30
C GLU A 84 -24.21 -21.05 10.20
N PRO A 85 -24.51 -21.98 9.28
CA PRO A 85 -23.77 -23.24 9.18
C PRO A 85 -22.34 -23.10 8.64
N PHE A 86 -22.01 -21.97 8.01
CA PHE A 86 -20.70 -21.74 7.40
C PHE A 86 -19.78 -20.90 8.29
N ILE A 87 -20.33 -19.95 9.05
CA ILE A 87 -19.57 -19.00 9.87
C ILE A 87 -18.77 -19.69 10.98
N THR A 88 -19.14 -20.91 11.37
CA THR A 88 -18.45 -21.70 12.41
C THR A 88 -17.43 -22.69 11.85
N LEU A 89 -17.35 -22.85 10.51
CA LEU A 89 -16.46 -23.81 9.89
C LEU A 89 -14.97 -23.41 10.02
N ASP A 90 -14.15 -24.44 10.22
CA ASP A 90 -12.69 -24.37 10.10
C ASP A 90 -12.24 -24.58 8.66
N SER A 91 -12.56 -23.63 7.79
CA SER A 91 -12.25 -23.72 6.36
C SER A 91 -12.02 -22.34 5.78
N SER A 92 -11.45 -22.29 4.57
CA SER A 92 -11.34 -21.06 3.77
C SER A 92 -12.70 -20.38 3.61
N VAL A 93 -13.74 -21.14 3.27
CA VAL A 93 -15.11 -20.63 3.15
C VAL A 93 -15.60 -20.02 4.48
N GLY A 94 -15.36 -20.70 5.61
CA GLY A 94 -15.73 -20.18 6.92
C GLY A 94 -15.03 -18.87 7.29
N ASN A 95 -13.72 -18.77 7.00
CA ASN A 95 -12.94 -17.54 7.15
C ASN A 95 -13.53 -16.42 6.28
N ASP A 96 -13.74 -16.69 4.98
CA ASP A 96 -14.25 -15.70 4.03
C ASP A 96 -15.66 -15.22 4.39
N VAL A 97 -16.53 -16.11 4.88
CA VAL A 97 -17.87 -15.74 5.39
C VAL A 97 -17.76 -14.79 6.58
N ARG A 98 -16.90 -15.10 7.57
CA ARG A 98 -16.64 -14.19 8.71
C ARG A 98 -16.16 -12.82 8.23
N THR A 99 -15.22 -12.79 7.27
CA THR A 99 -14.71 -11.54 6.68
C THR A 99 -15.80 -10.74 5.97
N VAL A 100 -16.69 -11.39 5.21
CA VAL A 100 -17.80 -10.71 4.54
C VAL A 100 -18.76 -10.09 5.56
N ILE A 101 -19.10 -10.82 6.62
CA ILE A 101 -19.98 -10.32 7.68
C ILE A 101 -19.35 -9.15 8.42
N VAL A 102 -18.06 -9.22 8.77
CA VAL A 102 -17.30 -8.13 9.40
C VAL A 102 -17.36 -6.86 8.54
N ARG A 103 -17.10 -6.98 7.23
CA ARG A 103 -17.13 -5.82 6.31
C ARG A 103 -18.52 -5.22 6.16
N ALA A 104 -19.56 -6.04 6.21
CA ALA A 104 -20.95 -5.59 6.13
C ALA A 104 -21.52 -5.18 7.50
N PHE A 105 -20.82 -5.45 8.60
CA PHE A 105 -21.35 -5.43 9.97
C PHE A 105 -22.02 -4.09 10.29
N ARG A 106 -21.26 -3.00 10.15
CA ARG A 106 -21.73 -1.63 10.43
C ARG A 106 -23.02 -1.34 9.69
N GLY A 107 -23.08 -1.67 8.41
CA GLY A 107 -24.24 -1.36 7.60
C GLY A 107 -25.45 -2.24 7.88
N LEU A 108 -25.22 -3.54 8.10
CA LEU A 108 -26.28 -4.48 8.49
C LEU A 108 -26.87 -4.11 9.85
N MET A 109 -26.05 -3.60 10.76
CA MET A 109 -26.52 -3.13 12.06
C MET A 109 -27.27 -1.80 11.94
N VAL A 110 -26.61 -0.77 11.38
CA VAL A 110 -27.12 0.63 11.41
C VAL A 110 -28.31 0.82 10.47
N TRP A 111 -28.26 0.23 9.28
CA TRP A 111 -29.29 0.40 8.25
C TRP A 111 -30.15 -0.85 8.05
N GLY A 112 -29.58 -2.03 8.27
CA GLY A 112 -30.30 -3.31 8.11
C GLY A 112 -31.10 -3.75 9.32
N GLY A 113 -30.94 -3.10 10.48
CA GLY A 113 -31.65 -3.47 11.72
C GLY A 113 -31.30 -4.86 12.25
N GLN A 114 -30.13 -5.41 11.92
CA GLN A 114 -29.78 -6.82 12.17
C GLN A 114 -29.02 -7.11 13.47
N ILE A 115 -29.10 -6.24 14.49
CA ILE A 115 -28.31 -6.40 15.72
C ILE A 115 -28.55 -7.75 16.42
N ASP A 116 -29.78 -8.24 16.48
CA ASP A 116 -30.11 -9.53 17.10
C ASP A 116 -29.49 -10.71 16.35
N THR A 117 -29.59 -10.70 15.02
CA THR A 117 -29.03 -11.77 14.17
C THR A 117 -27.51 -11.76 14.22
N LEU A 118 -26.88 -10.57 14.17
CA LEU A 118 -25.44 -10.40 14.31
C LEU A 118 -24.94 -10.83 15.68
N THR A 119 -25.68 -10.53 16.74
CA THR A 119 -25.38 -10.97 18.12
C THR A 119 -25.36 -12.48 18.21
N ARG A 120 -26.40 -13.15 17.67
CA ARG A 120 -26.47 -14.62 17.65
C ARG A 120 -25.32 -15.25 16.88
N LEU A 121 -24.97 -14.68 15.72
CA LEU A 121 -23.83 -15.13 14.92
C LEU A 121 -22.52 -14.98 15.69
N ALA A 122 -22.29 -13.84 16.33
CA ALA A 122 -21.11 -13.61 17.15
C ALA A 122 -20.98 -14.63 18.29
N HIS A 123 -22.08 -14.93 19.00
CA HIS A 123 -22.11 -16.01 19.99
C HIS A 123 -21.71 -17.36 19.39
N SER A 124 -22.28 -17.73 18.24
CA SER A 124 -21.97 -19.00 17.58
C SER A 124 -20.49 -19.12 17.16
N VAL A 125 -19.88 -18.02 16.72
CA VAL A 125 -18.45 -17.98 16.38
C VAL A 125 -17.62 -18.16 17.64
N VAL A 126 -17.95 -17.46 18.72
CA VAL A 126 -17.20 -17.57 19.98
C VAL A 126 -17.30 -18.96 20.58
N GLU A 127 -18.47 -19.58 20.54
CA GLU A 127 -18.66 -20.95 21.02
C GLU A 127 -17.88 -21.98 20.19
N ALA A 128 -17.82 -21.81 18.86
CA ALA A 128 -17.17 -22.77 17.97
C ALA A 128 -15.66 -22.55 17.82
N ARG A 129 -15.19 -21.29 17.90
CA ARG A 129 -13.85 -20.87 17.48
C ARG A 129 -13.08 -20.07 18.54
N GLY A 130 -13.74 -19.65 19.62
CA GLY A 130 -13.17 -18.74 20.60
C GLY A 130 -13.16 -17.29 20.13
N PHE A 131 -12.18 -16.53 20.59
CA PHE A 131 -12.12 -15.08 20.36
C PHE A 131 -12.20 -14.69 18.87
N TRP A 132 -13.04 -13.70 18.55
CA TRP A 132 -13.24 -13.18 17.20
C TRP A 132 -12.74 -11.73 17.07
N PRO A 133 -11.45 -11.52 16.75
CA PRO A 133 -10.83 -10.20 16.76
C PRO A 133 -11.45 -9.23 15.77
N GLU A 134 -11.77 -9.70 14.56
CA GLU A 134 -12.34 -8.86 13.50
C GLU A 134 -13.79 -8.46 13.83
N GLY A 135 -14.55 -9.37 14.48
CA GLY A 135 -15.88 -9.07 15.00
C GLY A 135 -15.85 -7.97 16.07
N TRP A 136 -14.92 -8.07 17.02
CA TRP A 136 -14.74 -7.04 18.04
C TRP A 136 -14.31 -5.69 17.44
N ALA A 137 -13.40 -5.71 16.46
CA ALA A 137 -12.97 -4.51 15.77
C ALA A 137 -14.12 -3.81 15.02
N ALA A 138 -14.99 -4.57 14.35
CA ALA A 138 -16.15 -4.02 13.64
C ALA A 138 -17.17 -3.35 14.58
N LEU A 139 -17.34 -3.88 15.80
CA LEU A 139 -18.19 -3.27 16.82
C LEU A 139 -17.65 -1.92 17.27
N ARG A 140 -16.34 -1.84 17.56
CA ARG A 140 -15.68 -0.59 17.95
C ARG A 140 -15.77 0.46 16.85
N GLU A 141 -15.50 0.08 15.61
CA GLU A 141 -15.64 0.98 14.44
C GLU A 141 -17.08 1.49 14.31
N THR A 142 -18.07 0.59 14.44
CA THR A 142 -19.50 0.97 14.38
C THR A 142 -19.87 1.94 15.50
N ARG A 143 -19.39 1.69 16.72
CA ARG A 143 -19.60 2.57 17.86
C ARG A 143 -18.95 3.94 17.65
N MET A 144 -17.73 3.97 17.13
CA MET A 144 -17.00 5.21 16.83
C MET A 144 -17.76 6.06 15.81
N LEU A 145 -18.19 5.46 14.70
CA LEU A 145 -18.80 6.18 13.57
C LEU A 145 -20.28 6.52 13.80
N ASN A 146 -21.03 5.70 14.56
CA ASN A 146 -22.48 5.82 14.67
C ASN A 146 -23.00 5.92 16.09
N GLY A 147 -22.15 5.83 17.13
CA GLY A 147 -22.58 5.82 18.52
C GLY A 147 -23.43 7.04 18.92
N LYS A 148 -23.15 8.22 18.34
CA LYS A 148 -23.92 9.46 18.58
C LYS A 148 -25.28 9.48 17.86
N THR A 149 -25.44 8.67 16.81
CA THR A 149 -26.65 8.62 15.96
C THR A 149 -27.57 7.45 16.27
N LEU A 150 -27.08 6.43 16.97
CA LEU A 150 -27.84 5.23 17.33
C LEU A 150 -28.92 5.55 18.38
N VAL A 151 -30.08 4.93 18.24
CA VAL A 151 -31.12 4.97 19.27
C VAL A 151 -30.64 4.26 20.55
N PRO A 152 -31.12 4.66 21.75
CA PRO A 152 -30.57 4.17 23.01
C PRO A 152 -30.53 2.65 23.17
N ASN A 153 -31.55 1.93 22.71
CA ASN A 153 -31.59 0.47 22.80
C ASN A 153 -30.52 -0.17 21.92
N SER A 154 -30.41 0.21 20.65
CA SER A 154 -29.37 -0.32 19.74
C SER A 154 -27.96 0.03 20.20
N LEU A 155 -27.76 1.18 20.85
CA LEU A 155 -26.49 1.54 21.46
C LEU A 155 -26.17 0.65 22.68
N ALA A 156 -27.17 0.32 23.49
CA ALA A 156 -27.02 -0.60 24.62
C ALA A 156 -26.70 -2.02 24.14
N ASP A 157 -27.39 -2.51 23.12
CA ASP A 157 -27.15 -3.84 22.52
C ASP A 157 -25.74 -3.92 21.89
N LEU A 158 -25.32 -2.86 21.19
CA LEU A 158 -23.95 -2.73 20.68
C LEU A 158 -22.91 -2.82 21.80
N GLY A 159 -23.12 -2.07 22.89
CA GLY A 159 -22.23 -2.07 24.04
C GLY A 159 -22.15 -3.43 24.73
N ALA A 160 -23.28 -4.12 24.89
CA ALA A 160 -23.32 -5.46 25.48
C ALA A 160 -22.56 -6.48 24.61
N LEU A 161 -22.72 -6.41 23.29
CA LEU A 161 -22.00 -7.29 22.37
C LEU A 161 -20.49 -6.96 22.31
N GLU A 162 -20.13 -5.67 22.34
CA GLU A 162 -18.74 -5.22 22.44
C GLU A 162 -18.05 -5.74 23.70
N ASP A 163 -18.74 -5.68 24.85
CA ASP A 163 -18.22 -6.20 26.12
C ASP A 163 -18.10 -7.73 26.09
N PHE A 164 -19.04 -8.44 25.45
CA PHE A 164 -18.97 -9.89 25.29
C PHE A 164 -17.75 -10.33 24.47
N LEU A 165 -17.50 -9.65 23.34
CA LEU A 165 -16.37 -9.92 22.43
C LEU A 165 -15.06 -9.28 22.90
N ARG A 166 -15.02 -8.55 24.03
CA ARG A 166 -13.80 -7.89 24.47
C ARG A 166 -12.66 -8.89 24.71
N PRO A 167 -11.43 -8.62 24.22
CA PRO A 167 -10.25 -9.45 24.51
C PRO A 167 -10.04 -9.59 26.02
N ARG A 168 -9.83 -10.82 26.50
CA ARG A 168 -9.76 -11.15 27.94
C ARG A 168 -8.36 -11.48 28.44
N ASN A 169 -7.45 -11.80 27.52
CA ASN A 169 -6.06 -12.15 27.84
C ASN A 169 -5.10 -11.51 26.84
N THR A 170 -3.80 -11.59 27.15
CA THR A 170 -2.72 -11.01 26.35
C THR A 170 -2.72 -11.53 24.91
N THR A 171 -2.95 -12.83 24.68
CA THR A 171 -2.95 -13.39 23.31
C THR A 171 -4.07 -12.83 22.45
N GLU A 172 -5.27 -12.68 23.02
CA GLU A 172 -6.41 -12.07 22.34
C GLU A 172 -6.15 -10.58 22.07
N MET A 173 -5.54 -9.88 23.04
CA MET A 173 -5.20 -8.47 22.86
C MET A 173 -4.14 -8.27 21.76
N VAL A 174 -3.15 -9.15 21.66
CA VAL A 174 -2.18 -9.14 20.55
C VAL A 174 -2.88 -9.37 19.21
N ARG A 175 -3.82 -10.32 19.12
CA ARG A 175 -4.61 -10.55 17.91
C ARG A 175 -5.40 -9.31 17.48
N SER A 176 -5.96 -8.57 18.44
CA SER A 176 -6.74 -7.37 18.15
C SER A 176 -5.93 -6.13 17.81
N VAL A 177 -4.79 -5.94 18.48
CA VAL A 177 -4.02 -4.68 18.39
C VAL A 177 -2.86 -4.81 17.42
N VAL A 178 -2.11 -5.92 17.49
CA VAL A 178 -0.86 -6.11 16.74
C VAL A 178 -1.12 -6.77 15.38
N LEU A 179 -1.94 -7.81 15.36
CA LEU A 179 -2.17 -8.62 14.15
C LEU A 179 -3.26 -8.05 13.22
N LYS A 180 -4.08 -7.11 13.71
CA LYS A 180 -5.09 -6.42 12.89
C LYS A 180 -4.42 -5.74 11.69
N GLU A 181 -4.90 -6.07 10.50
CA GLU A 181 -4.56 -5.38 9.26
C GLU A 181 -5.38 -4.08 9.19
N GLY A 182 -4.72 -2.93 9.31
CA GLY A 182 -5.36 -1.61 9.35
C GLY A 182 -4.43 -0.52 9.87
N GLY A 183 -4.63 0.72 9.43
CA GLY A 183 -3.79 1.87 9.77
C GLY A 183 -4.11 2.46 11.15
N ILE A 184 -3.31 3.44 11.57
CA ILE A 184 -3.52 4.24 12.79
C ILE A 184 -4.85 5.02 12.73
N TYR A 185 -5.32 5.32 11.52
CA TYR A 185 -6.54 6.08 11.27
C TYR A 185 -7.84 5.42 11.75
N ASP A 186 -7.82 4.12 12.06
CA ASP A 186 -9.01 3.38 12.49
C ASP A 186 -9.42 3.64 13.96
N ASP A 187 -8.58 4.31 14.76
CA ASP A 187 -8.77 4.52 16.21
C ASP A 187 -8.83 6.02 16.61
N ILE A 188 -9.09 6.95 15.67
CA ILE A 188 -9.14 8.39 15.95
C ILE A 188 -10.53 8.79 16.48
N ASP A 189 -10.65 8.95 17.80
CA ASP A 189 -11.89 9.33 18.51
C ASP A 189 -12.22 10.85 18.47
N ASP A 190 -11.25 11.74 18.19
CA ASP A 190 -11.43 13.20 18.25
C ASP A 190 -11.21 13.86 16.87
N LEU A 191 -12.30 14.18 16.19
CA LEU A 191 -12.31 14.94 14.92
C LEU A 191 -12.16 16.46 15.13
N ASP A 192 -12.23 16.93 16.38
CA ASP A 192 -12.25 18.37 16.70
C ASP A 192 -10.84 18.99 16.76
N ASP A 193 -9.79 18.17 16.92
CA ASP A 193 -8.37 18.54 16.79
C ASP A 193 -7.56 17.33 16.30
N ILE A 194 -7.55 17.15 14.98
CA ILE A 194 -7.02 15.96 14.30
C ILE A 194 -5.53 15.76 14.62
N GLU A 195 -4.74 16.83 14.77
CA GLU A 195 -3.28 16.72 14.94
C GLU A 195 -2.88 16.32 16.37
N SER A 196 -3.45 16.96 17.40
CA SER A 196 -3.17 16.58 18.80
C SER A 196 -3.87 15.28 19.21
N GLY A 197 -5.02 14.97 18.60
CA GLY A 197 -5.73 13.71 18.76
C GLY A 197 -4.97 12.53 18.17
N LEU A 198 -4.45 12.67 16.95
CA LEU A 198 -3.67 11.64 16.26
C LEU A 198 -2.39 11.29 17.03
N THR A 199 -1.63 12.30 17.46
CA THR A 199 -0.38 12.07 18.20
C THR A 199 -0.64 11.29 19.50
N ARG A 200 -1.66 11.68 20.26
CA ARG A 200 -2.05 10.98 21.49
C ARG A 200 -2.54 9.55 21.24
N ALA A 201 -3.26 9.32 20.14
CA ALA A 201 -3.71 7.97 19.77
C ALA A 201 -2.52 7.06 19.42
N ILE A 202 -1.54 7.58 18.67
CA ILE A 202 -0.30 6.87 18.31
C ILE A 202 0.50 6.49 19.56
N ASP A 203 0.67 7.43 20.50
CA ASP A 203 1.42 7.20 21.72
C ASP A 203 0.74 6.13 22.60
N ARG A 204 -0.60 6.19 22.73
CA ARG A 204 -1.37 5.20 23.48
C ARG A 204 -1.28 3.81 22.86
N GLU A 205 -1.43 3.70 21.55
CA GLU A 205 -1.29 2.42 20.85
C GLU A 205 0.12 1.85 21.03
N SER A 206 1.14 2.69 20.88
CA SER A 206 2.53 2.28 21.03
C SER A 206 2.82 1.78 22.46
N ALA A 207 2.28 2.45 23.48
CA ALA A 207 2.39 2.00 24.87
C ALA A 207 1.67 0.64 25.12
N ILE A 208 0.50 0.42 24.49
CA ILE A 208 -0.20 -0.87 24.57
C ILE A 208 0.64 -1.97 23.91
N ILE A 209 1.18 -1.73 22.71
CA ILE A 209 2.03 -2.70 22.00
C ILE A 209 3.27 -3.05 22.83
N ALA A 210 3.93 -2.06 23.44
CA ALA A 210 5.09 -2.28 24.30
C ALA A 210 4.76 -3.19 25.49
N ARG A 211 3.69 -2.88 26.23
CA ARG A 211 3.24 -3.71 27.37
C ARG A 211 2.92 -5.14 26.94
N LEU A 212 2.22 -5.32 25.81
CA LEU A 212 1.90 -6.66 25.31
C LEU A 212 3.15 -7.45 24.93
N ALA A 213 4.17 -6.80 24.36
CA ALA A 213 5.43 -7.44 24.02
C ALA A 213 6.18 -7.92 25.28
N GLU A 214 6.19 -7.12 26.34
CA GLU A 214 6.75 -7.51 27.64
C GLU A 214 6.00 -8.70 28.27
N GLU A 215 4.66 -8.67 28.28
CA GLU A 215 3.83 -9.76 28.79
C GLU A 215 4.09 -11.07 28.00
N VAL A 216 4.17 -11.00 26.67
CA VAL A 216 4.45 -12.17 25.81
C VAL A 216 5.89 -12.65 25.97
N ALA A 217 6.87 -11.75 26.16
CA ALA A 217 8.26 -12.15 26.42
C ALA A 217 8.40 -12.99 27.69
N ALA A 218 7.55 -12.74 28.69
CA ALA A 218 7.53 -13.46 29.97
C ALA A 218 6.69 -14.76 29.95
N ASP A 219 5.81 -14.95 28.96
CA ASP A 219 4.93 -16.11 28.83
C ASP A 219 5.27 -16.95 27.58
N ALA A 220 6.02 -18.03 27.79
CA ALA A 220 6.41 -18.96 26.74
C ALA A 220 5.20 -19.62 26.04
N THR A 221 4.07 -19.81 26.73
CA THR A 221 2.86 -20.41 26.16
C THR A 221 2.19 -19.41 25.22
N ALA A 222 2.05 -18.16 25.66
CA ALA A 222 1.53 -17.07 24.83
C ALA A 222 2.41 -16.89 23.57
N TRP A 223 3.73 -16.83 23.73
CA TRP A 223 4.68 -16.72 22.63
C TRP A 223 4.49 -17.83 21.59
N GLN A 224 4.48 -19.10 22.02
CA GLN A 224 4.32 -20.23 21.11
C GLN A 224 2.97 -20.21 20.38
N SER A 225 1.92 -19.77 21.07
CA SER A 225 0.58 -19.66 20.47
C SER A 225 0.46 -18.57 19.40
N LEU A 226 1.20 -17.46 19.54
CA LEU A 226 1.12 -16.28 18.67
C LEU A 226 2.12 -16.32 17.51
N LEU A 227 3.22 -17.06 17.68
CA LEU A 227 4.34 -17.14 16.74
C LEU A 227 3.91 -17.39 15.28
N PRO A 228 2.98 -18.34 14.97
CA PRO A 228 2.52 -18.55 13.59
C PRO A 228 1.90 -17.31 12.95
N GLU A 229 1.05 -16.59 13.69
CA GLU A 229 0.30 -15.43 13.21
C GLU A 229 1.23 -14.22 13.07
N LEU A 230 2.15 -14.03 14.03
CA LEU A 230 3.13 -12.94 14.00
C LEU A 230 4.09 -13.05 12.80
N VAL A 231 4.54 -14.25 12.47
CA VAL A 231 5.43 -14.50 11.32
C VAL A 231 4.69 -14.43 9.99
N ALA A 232 3.36 -14.62 9.97
CA ALA A 232 2.57 -14.40 8.76
C ALA A 232 2.14 -12.92 8.59
N SER A 233 2.16 -12.13 9.67
CA SER A 233 1.62 -10.78 9.68
C SER A 233 2.45 -9.79 8.85
N ARG A 234 1.77 -9.05 7.99
CA ARG A 234 2.34 -7.91 7.23
C ARG A 234 2.09 -6.57 7.91
N SER A 235 1.46 -6.58 9.09
CA SER A 235 1.12 -5.35 9.83
C SER A 235 2.40 -4.62 10.27
N PRO A 236 2.49 -3.28 10.07
CA PRO A 236 3.56 -2.47 10.66
C PRO A 236 3.58 -2.56 12.20
N LYS A 237 2.42 -2.84 12.82
CA LYS A 237 2.29 -3.02 14.27
C LYS A 237 3.03 -4.27 14.76
N ALA A 238 3.11 -5.32 13.95
CA ALA A 238 3.92 -6.51 14.24
C ALA A 238 5.42 -6.19 14.30
N GLY A 239 5.89 -5.22 13.51
CA GLY A 239 7.26 -4.70 13.62
C GLY A 239 7.50 -3.99 14.95
N ARG A 240 6.65 -3.02 15.32
CA ARG A 240 6.74 -2.35 16.63
C ARG A 240 6.70 -3.35 17.80
N PHE A 241 5.83 -4.36 17.71
CA PHE A 241 5.78 -5.44 18.68
C PHE A 241 7.09 -6.23 18.76
N GLY A 242 7.67 -6.60 17.61
CA GLY A 242 8.96 -7.28 17.55
C GLY A 242 10.09 -6.48 18.20
N GLU A 243 10.10 -5.16 18.00
CA GLU A 243 11.09 -4.27 18.60
C GLU A 243 11.03 -4.31 20.14
N HIS A 244 9.85 -4.14 20.72
CA HIS A 244 9.68 -4.21 22.17
C HIS A 244 9.90 -5.62 22.72
N LEU A 245 9.58 -6.67 21.95
CA LEU A 245 9.86 -8.06 22.32
C LEU A 245 11.37 -8.30 22.46
N ALA A 246 12.16 -7.80 21.52
CA ALA A 246 13.63 -7.86 21.59
C ALA A 246 14.20 -7.03 22.76
N GLN A 247 13.54 -5.93 23.12
CA GLN A 247 13.94 -5.12 24.25
C GLN A 247 13.66 -5.79 25.60
N ALA A 248 12.56 -6.53 25.70
CA ALA A 248 12.10 -7.18 26.94
C ALA A 248 12.79 -8.53 27.22
N THR A 249 13.34 -9.20 26.19
CA THR A 249 13.95 -10.53 26.34
C THR A 249 15.38 -10.48 26.86
N GLN A 250 15.74 -11.47 27.69
CA GLN A 250 17.13 -11.71 28.13
C GLN A 250 17.89 -12.68 27.22
N THR A 251 17.21 -13.28 26.24
CA THR A 251 17.80 -14.28 25.33
C THR A 251 17.47 -13.94 23.86
N PRO A 252 17.86 -12.76 23.35
CA PRO A 252 17.48 -12.28 22.03
C PRO A 252 17.87 -13.24 20.90
N ARG A 253 19.05 -13.87 20.98
CA ARG A 253 19.52 -14.86 20.00
C ARG A 253 18.61 -16.08 19.88
N ALA A 254 18.07 -16.58 21.00
CA ALA A 254 17.20 -17.76 21.02
C ALA A 254 15.83 -17.44 20.40
N LEU A 255 15.26 -16.27 20.72
CA LEU A 255 14.02 -15.81 20.12
C LEU A 255 14.18 -15.52 18.63
N TRP A 256 15.28 -14.89 18.21
CA TRP A 256 15.62 -14.69 16.80
C TRP A 256 15.65 -16.02 16.04
N THR A 257 16.37 -17.02 16.56
CA THR A 257 16.46 -18.35 15.94
C THR A 257 15.08 -18.99 15.79
N THR A 258 14.21 -18.82 16.78
CA THR A 258 12.82 -19.31 16.75
C THR A 258 12.00 -18.62 15.66
N LEU A 259 12.11 -17.29 15.55
CA LEU A 259 11.46 -16.50 14.50
C LEU A 259 11.93 -16.92 13.10
N VAL A 260 13.23 -17.05 12.89
CA VAL A 260 13.82 -17.48 11.60
C VAL A 260 13.35 -18.88 11.23
N THR A 261 13.38 -19.83 12.17
CA THR A 261 12.91 -21.20 11.95
C THR A 261 11.44 -21.23 11.54
N ARG A 262 10.59 -20.43 12.21
CA ARG A 262 9.17 -20.34 11.84
C ARG A 262 8.97 -19.66 10.48
N THR A 263 9.78 -18.65 10.18
CA THR A 263 9.76 -17.93 8.88
C THR A 263 10.06 -18.88 7.74
N ALA A 264 11.09 -19.72 7.89
CA ALA A 264 11.45 -20.75 6.92
C ALA A 264 10.32 -21.78 6.66
N ALA A 265 9.51 -22.06 7.68
CA ALA A 265 8.38 -23.00 7.59
C ALA A 265 7.09 -22.36 7.07
N THR A 266 7.07 -21.06 6.79
CA THR A 266 5.89 -20.31 6.36
C THR A 266 5.97 -20.02 4.86
N SER A 267 4.93 -20.32 4.08
CA SER A 267 4.94 -20.17 2.62
C SER A 267 4.96 -18.70 2.17
N GLU A 268 4.29 -17.81 2.92
CA GLU A 268 4.24 -16.37 2.66
C GLU A 268 4.54 -15.59 3.94
N PRO A 269 5.80 -15.55 4.39
CA PRO A 269 6.14 -14.90 5.65
C PRO A 269 5.99 -13.37 5.56
N GLY A 270 5.45 -12.79 6.62
CA GLY A 270 5.54 -11.39 6.94
C GLY A 270 6.84 -11.11 7.69
N ILE A 271 7.69 -10.25 7.13
CA ILE A 271 9.03 -9.96 7.67
C ILE A 271 9.00 -8.80 8.68
N SER A 272 7.86 -8.14 8.84
CA SER A 272 7.70 -6.98 9.73
C SER A 272 8.20 -7.25 11.15
N ILE A 273 7.84 -8.40 11.74
CA ILE A 273 8.31 -8.76 13.10
C ILE A 273 9.83 -8.96 13.16
N LEU A 274 10.45 -9.56 12.14
CA LEU A 274 11.91 -9.75 12.10
C LEU A 274 12.63 -8.40 12.02
N CYS A 275 12.18 -7.49 11.15
CA CYS A 275 12.75 -6.14 11.05
C CYS A 275 12.67 -5.40 12.39
N GLY A 276 11.48 -5.44 13.01
CA GLY A 276 11.26 -4.82 14.31
C GLY A 276 12.13 -5.43 15.40
N PHE A 277 12.16 -6.76 15.49
CA PHE A 277 12.99 -7.48 16.46
C PHE A 277 14.46 -7.11 16.32
N LEU A 278 14.98 -7.06 15.09
CA LEU A 278 16.37 -6.68 14.84
C LEU A 278 16.66 -5.22 15.24
N SER A 279 15.74 -4.29 14.97
CA SER A 279 15.84 -2.90 15.48
C SER A 279 15.94 -2.87 17.02
N GLY A 280 15.11 -3.67 17.70
CA GLY A 280 15.13 -3.78 19.16
C GLY A 280 16.42 -4.40 19.69
N VAL A 281 16.95 -5.43 19.01
CA VAL A 281 18.27 -6.01 19.32
C VAL A 281 19.35 -4.95 19.16
N GLN A 282 19.36 -4.17 18.06
CA GLN A 282 20.38 -3.15 17.85
C GLN A 282 20.40 -2.09 18.96
N LYS A 283 19.23 -1.71 19.50
CA LYS A 283 19.12 -0.75 20.62
C LYS A 283 19.75 -1.27 21.92
N ASN A 284 19.69 -2.58 22.16
CA ASN A 284 20.22 -3.21 23.38
C ASN A 284 21.65 -3.75 23.22
N ASP A 285 21.94 -4.37 22.09
CA ASP A 285 23.20 -5.03 21.74
C ASP A 285 23.47 -4.89 20.24
N ALA A 286 24.12 -3.79 19.87
CA ALA A 286 24.51 -3.51 18.50
C ALA A 286 25.49 -4.54 17.91
N SER A 287 26.29 -5.21 18.76
CA SER A 287 27.22 -6.25 18.30
C SER A 287 26.48 -7.49 17.85
N LEU A 288 25.49 -7.93 18.63
CA LEU A 288 24.64 -9.06 18.26
C LEU A 288 23.80 -8.78 17.02
N ALA A 289 23.25 -7.57 16.88
CA ALA A 289 22.50 -7.20 15.67
C ALA A 289 23.38 -7.28 14.41
N ARG A 290 24.64 -6.86 14.52
CA ARG A 290 25.63 -6.93 13.44
C ARG A 290 26.00 -8.36 13.08
N GLU A 291 26.25 -9.21 14.09
CA GLU A 291 26.50 -10.64 13.89
C GLU A 291 25.33 -11.32 13.16
N ILE A 292 24.09 -11.07 13.60
CA ILE A 292 22.88 -11.59 12.96
C ILE A 292 22.78 -11.14 11.49
N LEU A 293 23.07 -9.87 11.19
CA LEU A 293 23.03 -9.33 9.84
C LEU A 293 24.15 -9.91 8.95
N ASP A 294 25.34 -10.14 9.50
CA ASP A 294 26.43 -10.76 8.75
C ASP A 294 26.16 -12.24 8.44
N GLU A 295 25.55 -12.98 9.36
CA GLU A 295 25.10 -14.36 9.09
C GLU A 295 23.98 -14.41 8.05
N ALA A 296 23.07 -13.43 8.07
CA ALA A 296 21.96 -13.35 7.13
C ALA A 296 22.41 -13.17 5.66
N LEU A 297 23.65 -12.73 5.40
CA LEU A 297 24.19 -12.61 4.04
C LEU A 297 24.25 -13.96 3.30
N GLU A 298 24.51 -15.05 4.03
CA GLU A 298 24.72 -16.39 3.45
C GLU A 298 23.54 -17.32 3.75
N ASP A 299 22.59 -16.87 4.57
CA ASP A 299 21.42 -17.67 4.96
C ASP A 299 20.37 -17.70 3.83
N PRO A 300 19.88 -18.88 3.42
CA PRO A 300 18.94 -18.99 2.30
C PRO A 300 17.53 -18.46 2.63
N VAL A 301 17.18 -18.32 3.91
CA VAL A 301 15.89 -17.77 4.37
C VAL A 301 15.99 -16.26 4.50
N LEU A 302 17.07 -15.74 5.08
CA LEU A 302 17.24 -14.32 5.39
C LEU A 302 17.94 -13.52 4.30
N GLY A 303 18.84 -14.13 3.53
CA GLY A 303 19.57 -13.50 2.42
C GLY A 303 18.65 -12.77 1.45
N PRO A 304 17.53 -13.37 0.99
CA PRO A 304 16.57 -12.69 0.14
C PRO A 304 15.92 -11.43 0.75
N TRP A 305 15.94 -11.31 2.08
CA TRP A 305 15.32 -10.24 2.86
C TRP A 305 16.33 -9.30 3.50
N LEU A 306 17.63 -9.56 3.33
CA LEU A 306 18.70 -8.80 3.97
C LEU A 306 18.58 -7.29 3.76
N PRO A 307 18.27 -6.75 2.56
CA PRO A 307 18.11 -5.31 2.40
C PRO A 307 17.02 -4.76 3.31
N THR A 308 15.89 -5.45 3.41
CA THR A 308 14.75 -5.06 4.25
C THR A 308 15.10 -5.14 5.74
N LEU A 309 15.85 -6.15 6.17
CA LEU A 309 16.34 -6.28 7.55
C LEU A 309 17.34 -5.17 7.89
N GLN A 310 18.28 -4.89 6.98
CA GLN A 310 19.31 -3.87 7.16
C GLN A 310 18.71 -2.46 7.30
N ILE A 311 17.68 -2.13 6.52
CA ILE A 311 16.96 -0.84 6.58
C ILE A 311 16.30 -0.61 7.94
N GLY A 312 15.92 -1.68 8.64
CA GLY A 312 15.37 -1.60 10.00
C GLY A 312 16.40 -1.24 11.08
N THR A 313 17.67 -1.05 10.71
CA THR A 313 18.79 -0.77 11.61
C THR A 313 19.59 0.45 11.14
N LEU A 314 20.51 0.93 11.97
CA LEU A 314 21.44 2.00 11.62
C LEU A 314 22.22 1.68 10.34
N LEU A 315 22.20 2.62 9.39
CA LEU A 315 22.84 2.50 8.09
C LEU A 315 24.23 3.16 8.11
N ASP A 316 25.18 2.52 8.80
CA ASP A 316 26.58 2.94 8.90
C ASP A 316 27.44 2.41 7.73
N THR A 317 28.76 2.66 7.78
CA THR A 317 29.70 2.20 6.74
C THR A 317 29.72 0.68 6.60
N GLU A 318 29.56 -0.08 7.68
CA GLU A 318 29.53 -1.54 7.63
C GLU A 318 28.22 -2.05 7.04
N ALA A 319 27.09 -1.40 7.36
CA ALA A 319 25.81 -1.65 6.74
C ALA A 319 25.83 -1.43 5.22
N LEU A 320 26.49 -0.36 4.76
CA LEU A 320 26.70 -0.11 3.32
C LEU A 320 27.55 -1.21 2.68
N ALA A 321 28.66 -1.61 3.32
CA ALA A 321 29.48 -2.72 2.84
C ALA A 321 28.67 -4.03 2.77
N ARG A 322 27.77 -4.26 3.74
CA ARG A 322 26.85 -5.40 3.74
C ARG A 322 25.85 -5.35 2.60
N LEU A 323 25.25 -4.18 2.31
CA LEU A 323 24.35 -4.01 1.17
C LEU A 323 25.05 -4.26 -0.17
N HIS A 324 26.30 -3.81 -0.33
CA HIS A 324 27.11 -4.11 -1.51
C HIS A 324 27.38 -5.62 -1.65
N ARG A 325 27.81 -6.30 -0.58
CA ARG A 325 27.98 -7.76 -0.59
C ARG A 325 26.68 -8.50 -0.94
N SER A 326 25.54 -8.00 -0.47
CA SER A 326 24.23 -8.56 -0.80
C SER A 326 23.88 -8.41 -2.28
N LEU A 327 24.18 -7.25 -2.88
CA LEU A 327 24.02 -7.04 -4.33
C LEU A 327 24.91 -8.01 -5.12
N ASP A 328 26.16 -8.19 -4.69
CA ASP A 328 27.11 -9.09 -5.35
C ASP A 328 26.71 -10.58 -5.22
N SER A 329 26.05 -10.96 -4.12
CA SER A 329 25.55 -12.32 -3.92
C SER A 329 24.38 -12.71 -4.84
N GLY A 330 23.58 -11.72 -5.26
CA GLY A 330 22.36 -11.94 -6.05
C GLY A 330 21.23 -12.70 -5.33
N MET A 331 21.33 -12.97 -4.02
CA MET A 331 20.29 -13.67 -3.26
C MET A 331 19.03 -12.82 -3.06
N ALA A 332 19.21 -11.51 -2.85
CA ALA A 332 18.11 -10.57 -2.65
C ALA A 332 17.60 -10.03 -3.99
N PRO A 333 16.29 -10.16 -4.29
CA PRO A 333 15.69 -9.45 -5.41
C PRO A 333 15.92 -7.95 -5.28
N VAL A 334 16.27 -7.28 -6.38
CA VAL A 334 16.65 -5.86 -6.36
C VAL A 334 15.50 -4.95 -5.87
N GLU A 335 14.26 -5.38 -6.04
CA GLU A 335 13.06 -4.70 -5.55
C GLU A 335 13.05 -4.57 -4.02
N ARG A 336 13.77 -5.43 -3.29
CA ARG A 336 13.85 -5.35 -1.82
C ARG A 336 14.67 -4.16 -1.33
N TYR A 337 15.49 -3.56 -2.18
CA TYR A 337 16.20 -2.31 -1.90
C TYR A 337 15.30 -1.08 -1.97
N PHE A 338 14.06 -1.22 -2.48
CA PHE A 338 13.09 -0.12 -2.56
C PHE A 338 12.75 0.51 -1.20
N GLY A 339 12.91 -0.23 -0.11
CA GLY A 339 12.75 0.31 1.24
C GLY A 339 13.73 1.44 1.58
N LEU A 340 14.90 1.52 0.92
CA LEU A 340 15.88 2.60 1.11
C LEU A 340 15.30 3.99 0.79
N ALA A 341 14.22 4.04 0.00
CA ALA A 341 13.58 5.29 -0.37
C ALA A 341 12.74 5.90 0.76
N TYR A 342 12.43 5.17 1.83
CA TYR A 342 11.51 5.62 2.87
C TYR A 342 12.16 5.68 4.25
N GLY A 343 11.54 6.43 5.16
CA GLY A 343 12.00 6.55 6.55
C GLY A 343 13.27 7.37 6.73
N SER A 344 13.67 8.17 5.73
CA SER A 344 14.87 9.01 5.76
C SER A 344 16.16 8.25 6.10
N VAL A 345 16.19 6.93 5.85
CA VAL A 345 17.32 6.06 6.23
C VAL A 345 18.59 6.41 5.48
N VAL A 346 18.47 6.96 4.27
CA VAL A 346 19.60 7.37 3.44
C VAL A 346 20.06 8.80 3.71
N ASP A 347 19.36 9.58 4.54
CA ASP A 347 19.69 11.00 4.79
C ASP A 347 21.05 11.18 5.48
N ALA A 348 21.44 10.22 6.32
CA ALA A 348 22.72 10.23 7.01
C ALA A 348 23.90 9.74 6.14
N ILE A 349 23.64 9.16 4.96
CA ILE A 349 24.68 8.66 4.08
C ILE A 349 25.35 9.83 3.34
N ALA A 350 26.68 9.80 3.26
CA ALA A 350 27.45 10.74 2.45
C ALA A 350 27.19 10.53 0.96
N GLU A 351 27.06 11.61 0.20
CA GLU A 351 26.71 11.57 -1.24
C GLU A 351 27.57 10.62 -2.09
N PRO A 352 28.91 10.55 -1.94
CA PRO A 352 29.73 9.64 -2.74
C PRO A 352 29.41 8.16 -2.48
N GLU A 353 29.08 7.80 -1.24
CA GLU A 353 28.73 6.42 -0.88
C GLU A 353 27.32 6.07 -1.38
N LEU A 354 26.37 7.02 -1.26
CA LEU A 354 25.03 6.82 -1.81
C LEU A 354 25.08 6.66 -3.33
N LYS A 355 25.85 7.49 -4.05
CA LYS A 355 26.10 7.35 -5.48
C LYS A 355 26.60 5.95 -5.83
N ARG A 356 27.64 5.45 -5.16
CA ARG A 356 28.17 4.11 -5.41
C ARG A 356 27.11 3.03 -5.23
N LEU A 357 26.32 3.11 -4.16
CA LEU A 357 25.24 2.16 -3.90
C LEU A 357 24.18 2.21 -5.02
N LEU A 358 23.71 3.40 -5.40
CA LEU A 358 22.68 3.58 -6.42
C LEU A 358 23.14 3.15 -7.81
N CYS A 359 24.40 3.42 -8.17
CA CYS A 359 25.00 2.91 -9.40
C CYS A 359 24.97 1.39 -9.44
N ARG A 360 25.38 0.71 -8.36
CA ARG A 360 25.36 -0.76 -8.29
C ARG A 360 23.95 -1.33 -8.35
N ILE A 361 22.97 -0.69 -7.71
CA ILE A 361 21.56 -1.09 -7.81
C ILE A 361 21.08 -0.94 -9.26
N ALA A 362 21.40 0.17 -9.92
CA ALA A 362 20.95 0.45 -11.29
C ALA A 362 21.54 -0.48 -12.36
N GLU A 363 22.66 -1.13 -12.09
CA GLU A 363 23.29 -2.13 -12.97
C GLU A 363 22.54 -3.47 -13.00
N ILE A 364 21.72 -3.76 -11.99
CA ILE A 364 20.92 -4.99 -11.91
C ILE A 364 19.61 -4.79 -12.69
N GLU A 365 19.17 -5.84 -13.40
CA GLU A 365 17.89 -5.84 -14.11
C GLU A 365 16.74 -5.51 -13.14
N GLY A 366 15.89 -4.53 -13.50
CA GLY A 366 14.82 -4.00 -12.63
C GLY A 366 15.28 -2.96 -11.59
N GLY A 367 16.57 -2.85 -11.32
CA GLY A 367 17.12 -1.98 -10.27
C GLY A 367 17.11 -0.48 -10.60
N HIS A 368 17.03 -0.13 -11.88
CA HIS A 368 17.00 1.27 -12.31
C HIS A 368 15.83 2.07 -11.67
N ALA A 369 14.63 1.47 -11.64
CA ALA A 369 13.46 2.09 -11.02
C ALA A 369 13.61 2.23 -9.49
N VAL A 370 14.27 1.26 -8.86
CA VAL A 370 14.60 1.28 -7.43
C VAL A 370 15.57 2.42 -7.11
N ALA A 371 16.71 2.48 -7.82
CA ALA A 371 17.72 3.52 -7.62
C ALA A 371 17.16 4.93 -7.83
N ARG A 372 16.34 5.12 -8.89
CA ARG A 372 15.60 6.35 -9.14
C ARG A 372 14.74 6.76 -7.95
N ARG A 373 13.93 5.83 -7.44
CA ARG A 373 13.03 6.14 -6.32
C ARG A 373 13.80 6.56 -5.07
N VAL A 374 14.90 5.87 -4.76
CA VAL A 374 15.76 6.21 -3.61
C VAL A 374 16.36 7.61 -3.79
N LEU A 375 16.86 7.94 -4.98
CA LEU A 375 17.43 9.27 -5.25
C LEU A 375 16.38 10.38 -5.15
N VAL A 376 15.19 10.17 -5.72
CA VAL A 376 14.08 11.12 -5.65
C VAL A 376 13.69 11.43 -4.21
N MET A 377 13.58 10.40 -3.37
CA MET A 377 13.25 10.59 -1.96
C MET A 377 14.38 11.27 -1.19
N ARG A 378 15.64 11.00 -1.53
CA ARG A 378 16.79 11.75 -0.99
C ARG A 378 16.74 13.23 -1.37
N TYR A 379 16.45 13.57 -2.63
CA TYR A 379 16.28 14.96 -3.08
C TYR A 379 15.13 15.66 -2.35
N PHE A 380 14.00 14.97 -2.15
CA PHE A 380 12.89 15.51 -1.38
C PHE A 380 13.33 15.84 0.05
N GLY A 381 13.98 14.90 0.73
CA GLY A 381 14.51 15.10 2.09
C GLY A 381 15.51 16.26 2.18
N ASP A 382 16.45 16.35 1.23
CA ASP A 382 17.43 17.44 1.17
C ASP A 382 16.78 18.80 0.94
N ARG A 383 15.78 18.89 0.04
CA ARG A 383 15.02 20.14 -0.17
C ARG A 383 14.23 20.54 1.06
N SER A 384 13.56 19.60 1.73
CA SER A 384 12.82 19.86 2.97
C SER A 384 13.73 20.31 4.11
N ALA A 385 14.97 19.82 4.15
CA ALA A 385 15.97 20.19 5.13
C ALA A 385 16.87 21.37 4.70
N GLU A 386 16.56 22.02 3.57
CA GLU A 386 17.37 23.11 2.98
C GLU A 386 18.86 22.76 2.77
N ARG A 387 19.16 21.47 2.55
CA ARG A 387 20.51 20.98 2.26
C ARG A 387 20.87 21.23 0.80
N VAL A 388 22.09 21.69 0.57
CA VAL A 388 22.64 21.84 -0.78
C VAL A 388 22.93 20.45 -1.34
N ILE A 389 22.41 20.17 -2.53
CA ILE A 389 22.65 18.93 -3.26
C ILE A 389 23.99 19.06 -3.98
N GLY A 390 24.93 18.17 -3.66
CA GLY A 390 26.25 18.17 -4.26
C GLY A 390 26.34 17.45 -5.62
N ASP A 391 27.52 17.56 -6.23
CA ASP A 391 27.78 17.09 -7.59
C ASP A 391 27.61 15.57 -7.75
N ASP A 392 27.90 14.78 -6.72
CA ASP A 392 27.77 13.32 -6.78
C ASP A 392 26.32 12.89 -6.97
N LEU A 393 25.38 13.52 -6.25
CA LEU A 393 23.96 13.21 -6.44
C LEU A 393 23.43 13.78 -7.76
N ILE A 394 23.90 14.95 -8.21
CA ILE A 394 23.55 15.51 -9.53
C ILE A 394 24.00 14.56 -10.65
N GLU A 395 25.24 14.06 -10.59
CA GLU A 395 25.77 13.09 -11.56
C GLU A 395 24.98 11.78 -11.54
N THR A 396 24.59 11.30 -10.35
CA THR A 396 23.74 10.12 -10.20
C THR A 396 22.39 10.33 -10.88
N GLY A 397 21.76 11.51 -10.71
CA GLY A 397 20.51 11.87 -11.39
C GLY A 397 20.67 11.86 -12.92
N ARG A 398 21.75 12.44 -13.44
CA ARG A 398 22.07 12.45 -14.87
C ARG A 398 22.26 11.03 -15.43
N MET A 399 22.99 10.18 -14.71
CA MET A 399 23.18 8.77 -15.07
C MET A 399 21.84 8.03 -15.15
N LEU A 400 20.98 8.19 -14.13
CA LEU A 400 19.66 7.54 -14.12
C LEU A 400 18.77 8.07 -15.25
N LEU A 401 18.81 9.37 -15.55
CA LEU A 401 18.05 9.93 -16.67
C LEU A 401 18.51 9.40 -18.04
N THR A 402 19.80 9.06 -18.19
CA THR A 402 20.35 8.56 -19.47
C THR A 402 19.87 7.14 -19.81
N GLY A 403 19.42 6.36 -18.83
CA GLY A 403 19.03 4.95 -18.98
C GLY A 403 17.55 4.67 -19.21
N ILE A 404 16.71 5.71 -19.38
CA ILE A 404 15.25 5.57 -19.39
C ILE A 404 14.76 4.91 -20.67
N ARG A 405 13.84 3.96 -20.51
CA ARG A 405 13.02 3.41 -21.60
C ARG A 405 11.57 3.78 -21.37
N PHE A 406 11.02 4.56 -22.28
CA PHE A 406 9.60 4.92 -22.26
C PHE A 406 8.76 3.71 -22.67
N SER A 407 7.67 3.44 -21.94
CA SER A 407 6.77 2.31 -22.25
C SER A 407 5.35 2.61 -21.81
N ARG A 408 4.37 2.08 -22.54
CA ARG A 408 2.96 2.26 -22.21
C ARG A 408 2.59 1.57 -20.90
N ALA A 409 1.92 2.32 -20.03
CA ALA A 409 1.04 1.83 -18.98
C ALA A 409 1.61 0.73 -18.05
N THR A 410 2.13 1.16 -16.91
CA THR A 410 2.06 0.39 -15.65
C THR A 410 1.06 1.05 -14.71
N GLU A 411 0.62 0.36 -13.65
CA GLU A 411 -0.24 0.93 -12.59
C GLU A 411 0.35 2.18 -11.92
N ASN A 412 1.63 2.50 -12.17
CA ASN A 412 2.39 3.57 -11.50
C ASN A 412 2.90 4.68 -12.44
N LEU A 413 2.38 4.78 -13.68
CA LEU A 413 2.88 5.74 -14.68
C LEU A 413 2.90 7.20 -14.19
N SER A 414 1.84 7.67 -13.52
CA SER A 414 1.79 9.04 -12.98
C SER A 414 2.88 9.32 -11.92
N ARG A 415 3.24 8.32 -11.13
CA ARG A 415 4.34 8.44 -10.16
C ARG A 415 5.69 8.46 -10.88
N GLU A 416 5.85 7.64 -11.91
CA GLU A 416 7.08 7.61 -12.68
C GLU A 416 7.36 8.93 -13.38
N ASP A 417 6.35 9.52 -14.02
CA ASP A 417 6.50 10.82 -14.68
C ASP A 417 6.91 11.92 -13.69
N TYR A 418 6.22 12.00 -12.54
CA TYR A 418 6.57 12.92 -11.47
C TYR A 418 8.02 12.74 -10.97
N ASP A 419 8.44 11.49 -10.72
CA ASP A 419 9.79 11.16 -10.26
C ASP A 419 10.85 11.60 -11.30
N LEU A 420 10.58 11.38 -12.59
CA LEU A 420 11.45 11.80 -13.69
C LEU A 420 11.53 13.31 -13.83
N ALA A 421 10.41 14.02 -13.73
CA ALA A 421 10.36 15.47 -13.77
C ALA A 421 11.18 16.10 -12.63
N LEU A 422 11.06 15.56 -11.42
CA LEU A 422 11.83 16.03 -10.27
C LEU A 422 13.33 15.80 -10.44
N LEU A 423 13.75 14.62 -10.95
CA LEU A 423 15.15 14.38 -11.30
C LEU A 423 15.65 15.38 -12.36
N ALA A 424 14.85 15.65 -13.40
CA ALA A 424 15.23 16.58 -14.46
C ALA A 424 15.48 17.99 -13.93
N ARG A 425 14.55 18.52 -13.13
CA ARG A 425 14.64 19.87 -12.52
C ARG A 425 15.87 20.07 -11.65
N ILE A 426 16.38 19.00 -11.04
CA ILE A 426 17.53 19.07 -10.14
C ILE A 426 18.83 18.75 -10.89
N ALA A 427 18.88 17.63 -11.60
CA ALA A 427 20.11 17.10 -12.17
C ALA A 427 20.49 17.73 -13.52
N LEU A 428 19.53 18.25 -14.28
CA LEU A 428 19.80 18.76 -15.63
C LEU A 428 20.07 20.27 -15.69
N VAL A 429 20.07 20.99 -14.57
CA VAL A 429 20.41 22.42 -14.58
C VAL A 429 21.86 22.62 -15.03
N GLY A 430 22.08 23.66 -15.85
CA GLY A 430 23.39 24.05 -16.37
C GLY A 430 23.87 23.22 -17.56
N GLU A 431 25.09 23.52 -18.03
CA GLU A 431 25.67 22.97 -19.28
C GLU A 431 25.68 21.42 -19.32
N GLY A 432 25.93 20.77 -18.18
CA GLY A 432 26.01 19.31 -18.09
C GLY A 432 24.69 18.57 -18.39
N GLY A 433 23.54 19.25 -18.36
CA GLY A 433 22.24 18.65 -18.66
C GLY A 433 21.80 18.73 -20.13
N ARG A 434 22.40 19.62 -20.94
CA ARG A 434 21.93 19.92 -22.31
C ARG A 434 21.84 18.69 -23.20
N SER A 435 22.92 17.90 -23.25
CA SER A 435 23.00 16.70 -24.09
C SER A 435 21.99 15.63 -23.67
N ILE A 436 21.72 15.52 -22.36
CA ILE A 436 20.76 14.56 -21.80
C ILE A 436 19.33 15.00 -22.15
N VAL A 437 19.01 16.30 -22.03
CA VAL A 437 17.71 16.84 -22.46
C VAL A 437 17.45 16.54 -23.94
N GLN A 438 18.43 16.78 -24.81
CA GLN A 438 18.30 16.46 -26.24
C GLN A 438 18.12 14.96 -26.51
N ALA A 439 18.78 14.10 -25.72
CA ALA A 439 18.61 12.65 -25.85
C ALA A 439 17.22 12.21 -25.38
N LEU A 440 16.76 12.70 -24.24
CA LEU A 440 15.42 12.43 -23.70
C LEU A 440 14.32 12.93 -24.63
N GLY A 441 14.42 14.16 -25.14
CA GLY A 441 13.48 14.72 -26.10
C GLY A 441 13.38 13.88 -27.37
N ARG A 442 14.51 13.40 -27.91
CA ARG A 442 14.54 12.50 -29.07
C ARG A 442 13.88 11.16 -28.78
N SER A 443 14.21 10.55 -27.64
CA SER A 443 13.63 9.28 -27.22
C SER A 443 12.12 9.38 -27.01
N LEU A 444 11.64 10.47 -26.40
CA LEU A 444 10.22 10.75 -26.18
C LEU A 444 9.48 10.96 -27.50
N ALA A 445 9.99 11.82 -28.38
CA ALA A 445 9.42 12.03 -29.71
C ALA A 445 9.37 10.73 -30.52
N SER A 446 10.42 9.90 -30.44
CA SER A 446 10.44 8.60 -31.11
C SER A 446 9.40 7.64 -30.53
N ALA A 447 9.27 7.54 -29.21
CA ALA A 447 8.32 6.64 -28.57
C ALA A 447 6.87 7.02 -28.90
N ILE A 448 6.54 8.33 -28.90
CA ILE A 448 5.24 8.84 -29.35
C ILE A 448 4.99 8.48 -30.82
N SER A 449 5.97 8.71 -31.69
CA SER A 449 5.82 8.45 -33.13
C SER A 449 5.58 6.97 -33.47
N ARG A 450 6.07 6.07 -32.61
CA ARG A 450 5.88 4.61 -32.71
C ARG A 450 4.63 4.11 -32.00
N TYR A 451 3.84 5.01 -31.40
CA TYR A 451 2.68 4.68 -30.59
C TYR A 451 3.01 3.77 -29.38
N GLU A 452 4.26 3.83 -28.91
CA GLU A 452 4.74 3.11 -27.72
C GLU A 452 4.23 3.76 -26.43
N ILE A 453 3.94 5.06 -26.46
CA ILE A 453 3.39 5.84 -25.35
C ILE A 453 2.34 6.82 -25.88
N HIS A 454 1.42 7.26 -25.03
CA HIS A 454 0.53 8.37 -25.36
C HIS A 454 1.24 9.70 -25.11
N ARG A 455 0.77 10.71 -25.84
CA ARG A 455 1.22 12.10 -25.69
C ARG A 455 1.05 12.72 -24.31
N TYR A 456 0.24 12.13 -23.43
CA TYR A 456 -0.02 12.65 -22.08
C TYR A 456 0.66 11.81 -20.99
N ASP A 457 1.40 10.76 -21.36
CA ASP A 457 1.96 9.81 -20.39
C ASP A 457 3.14 10.39 -19.60
N TYR A 458 3.80 11.43 -20.12
CA TYR A 458 5.02 12.05 -19.56
C TYR A 458 4.97 13.59 -19.59
N ASP A 459 3.82 14.17 -19.23
CA ASP A 459 3.61 15.62 -19.33
C ASP A 459 4.39 16.42 -18.27
N ASP A 460 4.56 15.88 -17.05
CA ASP A 460 5.41 16.48 -16.01
C ASP A 460 6.88 16.49 -16.44
N LEU A 461 7.39 15.39 -17.00
CA LEU A 461 8.76 15.32 -17.51
C LEU A 461 8.97 16.32 -18.66
N VAL A 462 8.05 16.37 -19.62
CA VAL A 462 8.16 17.32 -20.74
C VAL A 462 8.19 18.76 -20.23
N GLN A 463 7.32 19.11 -19.28
CA GLN A 463 7.34 20.42 -18.63
C GLN A 463 8.70 20.70 -17.98
N ALA A 464 9.23 19.76 -17.20
CA ALA A 464 10.52 19.88 -16.54
C ALA A 464 11.69 20.08 -17.52
N LEU A 465 11.68 19.39 -18.68
CA LEU A 465 12.71 19.55 -19.70
C LEU A 465 12.69 20.95 -20.34
N PHE A 466 11.51 21.51 -20.56
CA PHE A 466 11.35 22.90 -21.03
C PHE A 466 11.78 23.92 -19.98
N GLU A 467 11.52 23.68 -18.70
CA GLU A 467 11.97 24.54 -17.61
C GLU A 467 13.50 24.65 -17.54
N VAL A 468 14.23 23.53 -17.72
CA VAL A 468 15.70 23.52 -17.56
C VAL A 468 16.47 23.92 -18.83
N HIS A 469 16.02 23.50 -20.02
CA HIS A 469 16.72 23.71 -21.30
C HIS A 469 15.71 23.88 -22.46
N PRO A 470 15.00 25.03 -22.51
CA PRO A 470 13.93 25.25 -23.47
C PRO A 470 14.43 25.28 -24.93
N THR A 471 15.59 25.87 -25.19
CA THR A 471 16.16 25.96 -26.54
C THR A 471 16.49 24.57 -27.09
N GLU A 472 17.10 23.72 -26.28
CA GLU A 472 17.48 22.36 -26.63
C GLU A 472 16.26 21.47 -26.89
N MET A 473 15.19 21.65 -26.10
CA MET A 473 13.91 20.97 -26.34
C MET A 473 13.25 21.42 -27.63
N LEU A 474 13.19 22.72 -27.89
CA LEU A 474 12.65 23.27 -29.14
C LEU A 474 13.45 22.78 -30.35
N ASP A 475 14.78 22.88 -30.31
CA ASP A 475 15.66 22.38 -31.37
C ASP A 475 15.47 20.87 -31.60
N THR A 476 15.23 20.09 -30.54
CA THR A 476 15.02 18.64 -30.63
C THR A 476 13.65 18.28 -31.21
N LEU A 477 12.58 18.87 -30.69
CA LEU A 477 11.20 18.54 -31.11
C LEU A 477 10.91 19.03 -32.53
N PHE A 478 11.50 20.15 -32.94
CA PHE A 478 11.31 20.72 -34.27
C PHE A 478 12.43 20.35 -35.26
N ALA A 479 13.30 19.40 -34.91
CA ALA A 479 14.23 18.80 -35.85
C ALA A 479 13.50 17.94 -36.91
N GLY A 480 14.11 17.79 -38.09
CA GLY A 480 13.65 16.85 -39.12
C GLY A 480 12.84 17.49 -40.25
N ASP A 481 11.90 16.74 -40.82
CA ASP A 481 11.06 17.21 -41.92
C ASP A 481 9.80 17.96 -41.43
N GLU A 482 9.00 18.47 -42.37
CA GLU A 482 7.78 19.23 -42.05
C GLU A 482 6.73 18.38 -41.31
N ILE A 483 6.68 17.07 -41.56
CA ILE A 483 5.72 16.17 -40.93
C ILE A 483 6.10 15.97 -39.46
N SER A 484 7.38 15.74 -39.17
CA SER A 484 7.90 15.67 -37.80
C SER A 484 7.64 16.96 -37.03
N ARG A 485 7.94 18.12 -37.62
CA ARG A 485 7.64 19.43 -37.00
C ARG A 485 6.17 19.63 -36.69
N ARG A 486 5.28 19.28 -37.62
CA ARG A 486 3.83 19.40 -37.44
C ARG A 486 3.33 18.52 -36.30
N ARG A 487 3.79 17.27 -36.23
CA ARG A 487 3.46 16.36 -35.12
C ARG A 487 3.91 16.88 -33.76
N SER A 488 5.10 17.47 -33.68
CA SER A 488 5.59 18.11 -32.46
C SER A 488 4.75 19.33 -32.06
N ALA A 489 4.31 20.14 -33.03
CA ALA A 489 3.40 21.25 -32.76
C ALA A 489 2.02 20.79 -32.27
N GLU A 490 1.45 19.73 -32.89
CA GLU A 490 0.19 19.10 -32.45
C GLU A 490 0.32 18.55 -31.02
N PHE A 491 1.41 17.84 -30.75
CA PHE A 491 1.75 17.32 -29.43
C PHE A 491 1.78 18.42 -28.35
N LEU A 492 2.55 19.49 -28.57
CA LEU A 492 2.64 20.60 -27.63
C LEU A 492 1.32 21.37 -27.48
N GLY A 493 0.50 21.45 -28.53
CA GLY A 493 -0.81 22.09 -28.50
C GLY A 493 -1.88 21.30 -27.75
N GLU A 494 -1.68 20.00 -27.54
CA GLU A 494 -2.66 19.14 -26.86
C GLU A 494 -2.38 18.96 -25.37
N LEU A 495 -1.14 19.09 -24.92
CA LEU A 495 -0.76 19.02 -23.50
C LEU A 495 -1.56 20.00 -22.61
N PRO A 496 -1.83 21.26 -23.00
CA PRO A 496 -2.64 22.18 -22.20
C PRO A 496 -4.06 21.67 -21.93
N ARG A 497 -4.62 20.81 -22.80
CA ARG A 497 -5.95 20.21 -22.60
C ARG A 497 -5.95 19.12 -21.51
N ALA A 498 -4.78 18.61 -21.14
CA ALA A 498 -4.56 17.71 -20.02
C ALA A 498 -4.19 18.45 -18.72
N GLY A 499 -4.13 19.79 -18.74
CA GLY A 499 -3.86 20.63 -17.56
C GLY A 499 -2.40 21.07 -17.41
N LYS A 500 -1.51 20.78 -18.38
CA LYS A 500 -0.09 21.16 -18.37
C LYS A 500 0.29 21.93 -19.63
N ALA A 501 0.91 23.09 -19.48
CA ALA A 501 1.38 23.89 -20.62
C ALA A 501 2.92 24.00 -20.58
N PRO A 502 3.69 23.06 -21.18
CA PRO A 502 5.15 23.09 -21.08
C PRO A 502 5.81 24.40 -21.52
N LEU A 503 5.19 25.08 -22.48
CA LEU A 503 5.67 26.38 -22.96
C LEU A 503 5.31 27.55 -22.04
N SER A 504 4.38 27.41 -21.08
CA SER A 504 4.07 28.50 -20.13
C SER A 504 5.22 28.80 -19.19
N GLU A 505 6.09 27.83 -18.95
CA GLU A 505 7.29 27.98 -18.12
C GLU A 505 8.49 28.54 -18.90
N THR A 506 8.38 28.67 -20.23
CA THR A 506 9.45 29.21 -21.06
C THR A 506 9.24 30.71 -21.26
N PRO A 507 10.21 31.58 -20.94
CA PRO A 507 10.10 33.01 -21.18
C PRO A 507 9.86 33.34 -22.67
N ASP A 508 8.96 34.28 -22.95
CA ASP A 508 8.58 34.67 -24.31
C ASP A 508 9.79 35.13 -25.15
N ASP A 509 10.76 35.81 -24.54
CA ASP A 509 11.97 36.27 -25.20
C ASP A 509 12.85 35.12 -25.70
N VAL A 510 12.90 34.00 -24.98
CA VAL A 510 13.61 32.77 -25.40
C VAL A 510 12.93 32.16 -26.63
N VAL A 511 11.60 32.05 -26.62
CA VAL A 511 10.84 31.50 -27.75
C VAL A 511 10.98 32.39 -28.98
N LEU A 512 10.81 33.70 -28.82
CA LEU A 512 10.94 34.68 -29.91
C LEU A 512 12.36 34.70 -30.48
N ALA A 513 13.39 34.64 -29.63
CA ALA A 513 14.78 34.55 -30.06
C ALA A 513 15.05 33.25 -30.83
N TRP A 514 14.43 32.14 -30.42
CA TRP A 514 14.53 30.86 -31.12
C TRP A 514 13.87 30.88 -32.50
N CYS A 515 12.64 31.40 -32.62
CA CYS A 515 11.96 31.60 -33.91
C CYS A 515 12.77 32.53 -34.83
N GLY A 516 13.41 33.55 -34.28
CA GLY A 516 14.27 34.48 -35.01
C GLY A 516 15.50 33.86 -35.69
N ARG A 517 15.94 32.65 -35.28
CA ARG A 517 17.10 31.98 -35.88
C ARG A 517 16.81 31.45 -37.28
N GLU A 518 15.61 30.92 -37.53
CA GLU A 518 15.18 30.40 -38.84
C GLU A 518 13.68 30.69 -39.08
N PRO A 519 13.30 31.95 -39.35
CA PRO A 519 11.89 32.37 -39.38
C PRO A 519 11.01 31.71 -40.43
N SER A 520 11.62 31.04 -41.42
CA SER A 520 10.89 30.30 -42.47
C SER A 520 10.52 28.87 -42.06
N VAL A 521 11.11 28.37 -40.97
CA VAL A 521 10.99 26.98 -40.50
C VAL A 521 10.42 26.92 -39.07
N ARG A 522 10.75 27.90 -38.23
CA ARG A 522 10.50 27.94 -36.77
C ARG A 522 9.39 28.89 -36.37
#